data_AF-A0A151JZQ7-F1
#
_entry.id   AF-A0A151JZQ7-F1
#
_cell.length_a   1.000
_cell.length_b   1.000
_cell.length_c   1.000
_cell.angle_alpha   90.00
_cell.angle_beta   90.00
_cell.angle_gamma   90.00
#
_symmetry.space_group_name_H-M   'P 1'
#
loop_
_entity.id
_entity.type
_entity.pdbx_description
1 polymer ?
#
loop_
_entity_poly.entity_id
_entity_poly.type
_entity_poly.pdbx_seq_one_letter_code
_entity_poly.pdbx_strand_id
1 'polypeptide(L)'
;MFSLEERFEILKTYFQSQCCVAETVRILKRNMGRDRAPTEGAIRKLVRKVREKGMLVDDRSGPRARTVRTPENIEAVAQSVRQNPTTSTRRRSQQLSISRTSLRRILHINNWGDRMAYCKASRGSHMNEIVFHS
;
A
#
# COMPACT_ATOMS: atom_id res chain seq x y z
N MET A 1 -5.54 -18.93 -6.26
CA MET A 1 -6.13 -17.65 -5.81
C MET A 1 -7.01 -17.15 -6.94
N PHE A 2 -8.27 -16.80 -6.68
CA PHE A 2 -9.21 -16.43 -7.75
C PHE A 2 -8.91 -15.03 -8.31
N SER A 3 -8.99 -14.89 -9.63
CA SER A 3 -8.97 -13.61 -10.33
C SER A 3 -10.21 -12.77 -9.96
N LEU A 4 -10.20 -11.48 -10.33
CA LEU A 4 -11.33 -10.61 -10.04
C LEU A 4 -12.61 -11.05 -10.79
N GLU A 5 -12.44 -11.48 -12.04
CA GLU A 5 -13.52 -11.99 -12.88
C GLU A 5 -14.10 -13.30 -12.33
N GLU A 6 -13.24 -14.22 -11.89
CA GLU A 6 -13.68 -15.46 -11.24
C GLU A 6 -14.47 -15.18 -9.96
N ARG A 7 -14.02 -14.22 -9.14
CA ARG A 7 -14.76 -13.83 -7.92
C ARG A 7 -16.13 -13.25 -8.24
N PHE A 8 -16.24 -12.47 -9.31
CA PHE A 8 -17.51 -11.93 -9.76
C PHE A 8 -18.46 -13.05 -10.19
N GLU A 9 -18.00 -14.00 -11.01
CA GLU A 9 -18.82 -15.15 -11.44
C GLU A 9 -19.23 -16.06 -10.26
N ILE A 10 -18.34 -16.28 -9.28
CA ILE A 10 -18.67 -16.99 -8.04
C ILE A 10 -19.80 -16.25 -7.29
N LEU A 11 -19.68 -14.93 -7.14
CA LEU A 11 -20.66 -14.12 -6.41
C LEU A 11 -22.02 -14.09 -7.12
N LYS A 12 -22.01 -13.92 -8.44
CA LYS A 12 -23.20 -13.97 -9.30
C LYS A 12 -23.91 -15.31 -9.18
N THR A 13 -23.17 -16.41 -9.28
CA THR A 13 -23.71 -17.77 -9.12
C THR A 13 -24.31 -17.97 -7.72
N TYR A 14 -23.64 -17.46 -6.68
CA TYR A 14 -24.14 -17.53 -5.30
C TYR A 14 -25.51 -16.87 -5.14
N PHE A 15 -25.68 -15.66 -5.68
CA PHE A 15 -26.96 -14.96 -5.63
C PHE A 15 -28.04 -15.66 -6.47
N GLN A 16 -27.71 -16.19 -7.65
CA GLN A 16 -28.64 -16.96 -8.48
C GLN A 16 -29.10 -18.25 -7.78
N SER A 17 -28.23 -18.87 -6.98
CA SER A 17 -28.55 -20.06 -6.19
C SER A 17 -29.29 -19.78 -4.86
N GLN A 18 -29.97 -18.62 -4.76
CA GLN A 18 -30.70 -18.21 -3.55
C GLN A 18 -29.84 -18.22 -2.27
N CYS A 19 -28.55 -17.88 -2.39
CA CYS A 19 -27.58 -17.92 -1.28
C CYS A 19 -27.29 -19.33 -0.70
N CYS A 20 -27.66 -20.41 -1.40
CA CYS A 20 -27.35 -21.77 -0.98
C CYS A 20 -25.93 -22.18 -1.39
N VAL A 21 -24.98 -22.20 -0.44
CA VAL A 21 -23.56 -22.47 -0.74
C VAL A 21 -23.33 -23.84 -1.38
N ALA A 22 -24.04 -24.87 -0.91
CA ALA A 22 -23.92 -26.23 -1.45
C ALA A 22 -24.30 -26.29 -2.94
N GLU A 23 -25.37 -25.57 -3.32
CA GLU A 23 -25.82 -25.50 -4.69
C GLU A 23 -24.89 -24.64 -5.55
N THR A 24 -24.40 -23.52 -5.00
CA THR A 24 -23.35 -22.72 -5.65
C THR A 24 -22.13 -23.58 -6.00
N VAL A 25 -21.63 -24.40 -5.06
CA VAL A 25 -20.48 -25.28 -5.31
C VAL A 25 -20.78 -26.28 -6.42
N ARG A 26 -21.98 -26.87 -6.45
CA ARG A 26 -22.37 -27.83 -7.50
C ARG A 26 -22.37 -27.18 -8.89
N ILE A 27 -22.95 -25.99 -9.01
CA ILE A 27 -22.99 -25.23 -10.27
C ILE A 27 -21.57 -24.84 -10.69
N LEU A 28 -20.76 -24.31 -9.77
CA LEU A 28 -19.38 -23.89 -10.07
C LEU A 28 -18.47 -25.07 -10.45
N LYS A 29 -18.68 -26.26 -9.86
CA LYS A 29 -17.97 -27.48 -10.29
C LYS A 29 -18.30 -27.89 -11.72
N ARG A 30 -19.52 -27.65 -12.18
CA ARG A 30 -19.92 -27.90 -13.58
C ARG A 30 -19.33 -26.85 -14.52
N ASN A 31 -19.35 -25.58 -14.13
CA ASN A 31 -18.99 -24.46 -15.02
C ASN A 31 -17.48 -24.17 -15.06
N MET A 32 -16.78 -24.25 -13.92
CA MET A 32 -15.34 -23.90 -13.81
C MET A 32 -14.43 -25.13 -13.87
N GLY A 33 -14.99 -26.34 -13.78
CA GLY A 33 -14.25 -27.59 -13.64
C GLY A 33 -13.95 -27.95 -12.18
N ARG A 34 -13.77 -29.26 -11.93
CA ARG A 34 -13.70 -29.82 -10.56
C ARG A 34 -12.54 -29.27 -9.74
N ASP A 35 -11.39 -29.06 -10.37
CA ASP A 35 -10.15 -28.64 -9.70
C ASP A 35 -10.08 -27.11 -9.48
N ARG A 36 -10.81 -26.34 -10.30
CA ARG A 36 -10.82 -24.88 -10.25
C ARG A 36 -11.97 -24.33 -9.41
N ALA A 37 -13.00 -25.13 -9.14
CA ALA A 37 -14.15 -24.70 -8.37
C ALA A 37 -13.77 -24.33 -6.93
N PRO A 38 -14.32 -23.22 -6.39
CA PRO A 38 -14.06 -22.84 -5.01
C PRO A 38 -14.65 -23.85 -4.03
N THR A 39 -13.94 -24.01 -2.91
CA THR A 39 -14.49 -24.70 -1.75
C THR A 39 -15.57 -23.86 -1.08
N GLU A 40 -16.46 -24.50 -0.34
CA GLU A 40 -17.50 -23.82 0.43
C GLU A 40 -16.92 -22.74 1.37
N GLY A 41 -15.78 -23.04 2.01
CA GLY A 41 -15.07 -22.07 2.86
C GLY A 41 -14.60 -20.83 2.08
N ALA A 42 -14.15 -21.00 0.84
CA ALA A 42 -13.74 -19.89 -0.01
C ALA A 42 -14.93 -19.01 -0.41
N ILE A 43 -16.07 -19.61 -0.77
CA ILE A 43 -17.32 -18.89 -1.09
C ILE A 43 -17.78 -18.09 0.13
N ARG A 44 -17.88 -18.72 1.31
CA ARG A 44 -18.30 -18.03 2.55
C ARG A 44 -17.38 -16.86 2.89
N LYS A 45 -16.05 -17.04 2.77
CA LYS A 45 -15.08 -15.96 2.99
C LYS A 45 -15.26 -14.81 2.00
N LEU A 46 -15.48 -15.12 0.72
CA LEU A 46 -15.71 -14.12 -0.33
C LEU A 46 -16.99 -13.33 -0.07
N VAL A 47 -18.11 -14.02 0.19
CA VAL A 47 -19.41 -13.39 0.48
C VAL A 47 -19.32 -12.51 1.73
N ARG A 48 -18.69 -13.01 2.80
CA ARG A 48 -18.47 -12.24 4.03
C ARG A 48 -17.68 -10.96 3.75
N LYS A 49 -16.56 -11.09 3.04
CA LYS A 49 -15.72 -9.94 2.67
C LYS A 49 -16.49 -8.89 1.87
N VAL A 50 -17.31 -9.31 0.90
CA VAL A 50 -18.13 -8.39 0.11
C VAL A 50 -19.20 -7.72 0.99
N ARG A 51 -19.84 -8.46 1.91
CA ARG A 51 -20.84 -7.89 2.83
C ARG A 51 -20.23 -6.89 3.82
N GLU A 52 -19.04 -7.17 4.33
CA GLU A 52 -18.38 -6.32 5.33
C GLU A 52 -17.71 -5.09 4.71
N LYS A 53 -17.07 -5.23 3.54
CA LYS A 53 -16.22 -4.18 2.95
C LYS A 53 -16.77 -3.59 1.66
N GLY A 54 -17.74 -4.24 1.01
CA GLY A 54 -18.25 -3.84 -0.30
C GLY A 54 -17.27 -4.05 -1.47
N MET A 55 -16.15 -4.75 -1.26
CA MET A 55 -15.08 -4.88 -2.26
C MET A 55 -14.74 -6.34 -2.58
N LEU A 56 -14.60 -6.64 -3.88
CA LEU A 56 -14.12 -7.92 -4.38
C LEU A 56 -12.59 -8.01 -4.43
N VAL A 57 -11.92 -6.86 -4.57
CA VAL A 57 -10.46 -6.72 -4.59
C VAL A 57 -9.89 -7.10 -3.24
N ASP A 58 -8.71 -7.73 -3.21
CA ASP A 58 -8.01 -7.99 -1.94
C ASP A 58 -7.63 -6.72 -1.23
N ASP A 59 -7.70 -6.79 0.10
CA ASP A 59 -7.10 -5.78 0.94
C ASP A 59 -5.64 -5.70 0.53
N ARG A 60 -5.24 -4.54 0.00
CA ARG A 60 -3.83 -4.23 -0.11
C ARG A 60 -3.32 -4.34 1.33
N SER A 61 -2.39 -5.26 1.57
CA SER A 61 -1.69 -5.30 2.84
C SER A 61 -1.18 -3.88 3.07
N GLY A 62 -1.67 -3.25 4.13
CA GLY A 62 -1.36 -1.86 4.40
C GLY A 62 0.15 -1.65 4.40
N PRO A 63 0.64 -0.42 4.16
CA PRO A 63 2.06 -0.16 4.21
C PRO A 63 2.62 -0.66 5.54
N ARG A 64 3.69 -1.47 5.46
CA ARG A 64 4.36 -2.01 6.64
C ARG A 64 4.68 -0.85 7.59
N ALA A 65 4.30 -0.99 8.86
CA ALA A 65 4.54 0.02 9.88
C ALA A 65 6.03 0.41 9.88
N ARG A 66 6.30 1.71 9.79
CA ARG A 66 7.67 2.25 9.73
C ARG A 66 8.21 2.40 11.14
N THR A 67 9.05 1.48 11.58
CA THR A 67 9.56 1.44 12.97
C THR A 67 10.42 2.64 13.35
N VAL A 68 11.17 3.23 12.41
CA VAL A 68 12.15 4.31 12.70
C VAL A 68 11.74 5.67 12.14
N ARG A 69 10.86 5.73 11.13
CA ARG A 69 10.39 6.99 10.54
C ARG A 69 9.08 7.43 11.19
N THR A 70 9.08 7.48 12.51
CA THR A 70 7.98 8.05 13.26
C THR A 70 8.02 9.58 13.09
N PRO A 71 6.88 10.29 13.22
CA PRO A 71 6.85 11.75 13.08
C PRO A 71 7.83 12.44 14.03
N GLU A 72 8.04 11.91 15.23
CA GLU A 72 8.97 12.42 16.24
C GLU A 72 10.42 12.36 15.74
N ASN A 73 10.84 11.22 15.18
CA ASN A 73 12.20 11.06 14.64
C ASN A 73 12.43 11.93 13.40
N ILE A 74 11.39 12.16 12.59
CA ILE A 74 11.46 13.05 11.42
C ILE A 74 11.67 14.48 11.89
N GLU A 75 10.89 14.94 12.87
CA GLU A 75 10.98 16.28 13.42
C GLU A 75 12.33 16.51 14.13
N ALA A 76 12.79 15.57 14.95
CA ALA A 76 14.09 15.66 15.62
C ALA A 76 15.25 15.76 14.62
N VAL A 77 15.21 14.98 13.52
CA VAL A 77 16.20 15.08 12.44
C VAL A 77 16.10 16.44 11.73
N ALA A 78 14.88 16.92 11.44
CA ALA A 78 14.67 18.20 10.77
C ALA A 78 15.19 19.39 11.61
N GLN A 79 14.90 19.40 12.91
CA GLN A 79 15.40 20.40 13.85
C GLN A 79 16.93 20.37 13.96
N SER A 80 17.53 19.18 14.06
CA SER A 80 18.99 19.03 14.07
C SER A 80 19.65 19.56 12.79
N VAL A 81 19.03 19.36 11.63
CA VAL A 81 19.50 19.91 10.35
C VAL A 81 19.40 21.44 10.33
N ARG A 82 18.26 22.00 10.77
CA ARG A 82 18.06 23.47 10.81
C ARG A 82 19.06 24.16 11.73
N GLN A 83 19.29 23.60 12.92
CA GLN A 83 20.20 24.18 13.91
C GLN A 83 21.66 24.06 13.48
N ASN A 84 22.07 22.91 12.95
CA ASN A 84 23.47 22.63 12.63
C ASN A 84 23.60 21.88 11.28
N PRO A 85 23.51 22.59 10.14
CA PRO A 85 23.45 21.98 8.81
C PRO A 85 24.73 21.23 8.42
N THR A 86 25.89 21.73 8.85
CA THR A 86 27.22 21.17 8.54
C THR A 86 27.57 19.92 9.35
N THR A 87 26.72 19.52 10.30
CA THR A 87 26.95 18.33 11.13
C THR A 87 26.95 17.07 10.28
N SER A 88 28.02 16.28 10.39
CA SER A 88 28.13 15.02 9.66
C SER A 88 27.03 14.04 10.05
N THR A 89 26.59 13.23 9.08
CA THR A 89 25.56 12.20 9.29
C THR A 89 25.94 11.20 10.37
N ARG A 90 27.24 10.91 10.54
CA ARG A 90 27.77 10.06 11.60
C ARG A 90 27.55 10.68 12.98
N ARG A 91 27.88 11.97 13.15
CA ARG A 91 27.72 12.69 14.43
C ARG A 91 26.24 12.84 14.78
N ARG A 92 25.40 13.22 13.80
CA ARG A 92 23.95 13.37 13.99
C ARG A 92 23.27 12.04 14.36
N SER A 93 23.74 10.93 13.79
CA SER A 93 23.25 9.57 14.12
C SER A 93 23.50 9.21 15.59
N GLN A 94 24.67 9.55 16.13
CA GLN A 94 25.00 9.33 17.53
C GLN A 94 24.15 10.21 18.46
N GLN A 95 23.99 11.49 18.13
CA GLN A 95 23.21 12.45 18.94
C GLN A 95 21.72 12.08 19.04
N LEU A 96 21.13 11.59 17.94
CA LEU A 96 19.71 11.26 17.86
C LEU A 96 19.42 9.79 18.20
N SER A 97 20.45 8.98 18.48
CA SER A 97 20.31 7.52 18.69
C SER A 97 19.57 6.79 17.54
N ILE A 98 19.71 7.28 16.31
CA ILE A 98 19.13 6.68 15.09
C ILE A 98 20.26 6.09 14.26
N SER A 99 20.07 4.90 13.69
CA SER A 99 21.07 4.29 12.80
C SER A 99 21.38 5.19 11.60
N ARG A 100 22.65 5.23 11.16
CA ARG A 100 23.10 6.04 10.01
C ARG A 100 22.28 5.77 8.74
N THR A 101 21.88 4.52 8.52
CA THR A 101 21.06 4.10 7.37
C THR A 101 19.64 4.66 7.43
N SER A 102 18.99 4.62 8.60
CA SER A 102 17.67 5.21 8.81
C SER A 102 17.70 6.73 8.72
N LEU A 103 18.72 7.37 9.32
CA LEU A 103 18.93 8.81 9.23
C LEU A 103 19.11 9.28 7.77
N ARG A 104 19.90 8.56 6.97
CA ARG A 104 20.06 8.85 5.53
C ARG A 104 18.73 8.75 4.77
N ARG A 105 17.89 7.75 5.08
CA ARG A 105 16.55 7.59 4.48
C ARG A 105 15.61 8.72 4.87
N ILE A 106 15.68 9.19 6.12
CA ILE A 106 14.93 10.36 6.60
C ILE A 106 15.33 11.60 5.80
N LEU A 107 16.64 11.89 5.74
CA LEU A 107 17.17 13.04 5.01
C LEU A 107 16.85 13.00 3.51
N HIS A 108 16.99 11.84 2.84
CA HIS A 108 16.75 11.76 1.40
C HIS A 108 15.29 12.02 0.98
N ILE A 109 14.30 11.54 1.75
CA ILE A 109 12.89 11.79 1.41
C ILE A 109 12.52 13.25 1.69
N ASN A 110 13.03 13.81 2.79
CA ASN A 110 12.69 15.18 3.17
C ASN A 110 13.33 16.16 2.20
N ASN A 111 14.59 15.91 1.82
CA ASN A 111 15.27 16.66 0.78
C ASN A 111 14.58 16.53 -0.58
N TRP A 112 13.92 15.41 -0.89
CA TRP A 112 13.06 15.33 -2.08
C TRP A 112 11.86 16.27 -1.97
N GLY A 113 11.18 16.33 -0.83
CA GLY A 113 10.09 17.28 -0.58
C GLY A 113 10.55 18.73 -0.68
N ASP A 114 11.68 19.06 -0.05
CA ASP A 114 12.28 20.40 -0.08
C ASP A 114 12.80 20.77 -1.48
N ARG A 115 13.42 19.83 -2.21
CA ARG A 115 13.80 20.01 -3.62
C ARG A 115 12.59 20.22 -4.51
N MET A 116 11.51 19.46 -4.32
CA MET A 116 10.28 19.62 -5.09
C MET A 116 9.58 20.94 -4.77
N ALA A 117 9.58 21.36 -3.50
CA ALA A 117 9.07 22.65 -3.08
C ALA A 117 9.91 23.81 -3.65
N TYR A 118 11.24 23.70 -3.62
CA TYR A 118 12.16 24.65 -4.25
C TYR A 118 11.96 24.71 -5.76
N CYS A 119 11.91 23.56 -6.45
CA CYS A 119 11.65 23.50 -7.89
C CYS A 119 10.29 24.12 -8.27
N LYS A 120 9.24 23.90 -7.45
CA LYS A 120 7.91 24.48 -7.66
C LYS A 120 7.90 25.99 -7.41
N ALA A 121 8.58 26.45 -6.36
CA ALA A 121 8.70 27.87 -6.02
C ALA A 121 9.55 28.66 -7.03
N SER A 122 10.59 28.04 -7.59
CA SER A 122 11.49 28.68 -8.56
C SER A 122 11.01 28.60 -10.01
N ARG A 123 10.21 27.59 -10.40
CA ARG A 123 9.84 27.36 -11.82
C ARG A 123 8.35 27.47 -12.14
N GLY A 124 7.48 27.67 -11.16
CA GLY A 124 6.03 27.80 -11.37
C GLY A 124 5.40 26.58 -12.09
N SER A 125 4.46 26.82 -13.02
CA SER A 125 3.72 25.79 -13.78
C SER A 125 4.56 24.95 -14.76
N HIS A 126 5.86 25.27 -14.94
CA HIS A 126 6.76 24.61 -15.90
C HIS A 126 7.24 23.20 -15.44
N MET A 127 6.71 22.68 -14.33
CA MET A 127 7.10 21.36 -13.78
C MET A 127 6.55 20.16 -14.56
N ASN A 128 5.52 20.33 -15.40
CA ASN A 128 4.89 19.21 -16.11
C ASN A 128 5.77 18.64 -17.26
N GLU A 129 6.76 19.39 -17.75
CA GLU A 129 7.56 18.99 -18.92
C GLU A 129 8.80 18.14 -18.57
N ILE A 130 9.35 18.29 -17.35
CA ILE A 130 10.61 17.65 -16.97
C ILE A 130 10.41 16.23 -16.42
N VAL A 131 9.21 15.91 -15.91
CA VAL A 131 8.96 14.60 -15.26
C VAL A 131 8.76 13.45 -16.27
N PHE A 132 8.58 13.73 -17.56
CA PHE A 132 8.35 12.70 -18.59
C PHE A 132 9.51 12.47 -19.56
N HIS A 133 10.67 13.09 -19.35
CA HIS A 133 11.85 12.81 -20.17
C HIS A 133 12.97 12.18 -19.34
N SER A 134 13.06 10.86 -19.52
CA SER A 134 14.20 9.95 -19.23
C SER A 134 14.45 9.54 -17.78
#